data_AF-A0A450SKB5-F1
#
_entry.id   AF-A0A450SKB5-F1
#
_cell.length_a   1.000
_cell.length_b   1.000
_cell.length_c   1.000
_cell.angle_alpha   90.00
_cell.angle_beta   90.00
_cell.angle_gamma   90.00
#
_symmetry.space_group_name_H-M   'P 1'
#
loop_
_entity.id
_entity.type
_entity.pdbx_description
1 polymer ?
#
loop_
_entity_poly.entity_id
_entity_poly.type
_entity_poly.pdbx_seq_one_letter_code
_entity_poly.pdbx_strand_id
1 'polypeptide(L)'
;MPSIAAIYEHGVLRPLEPLTLPENRKVTIRILPEPVADKDDPAIESLVRSGVLTPPRRTGPLPYSKAQRRELADALARYANRTLSEMVIEDRGPW
;
A
#
# COMPACT_ATOMS: atom_id res chain seq x y z
N MET A 1 -8.26 -20.11 5.83
CA MET A 1 -8.95 -19.54 7.01
C MET A 1 -10.03 -18.61 6.48
N PRO A 2 -11.32 -18.80 6.82
CA PRO A 2 -12.38 -17.94 6.34
C PRO A 2 -12.25 -16.53 6.95
N SER A 3 -12.35 -15.50 6.11
CA SER A 3 -12.41 -14.09 6.51
C SER A 3 -13.76 -13.52 6.10
N ILE A 4 -14.41 -12.78 6.99
CA ILE A 4 -15.68 -12.09 6.69
C ILE A 4 -15.42 -10.60 6.56
N ALA A 5 -16.21 -9.93 5.71
CA ALA A 5 -16.24 -8.49 5.65
C ALA A 5 -17.10 -7.93 6.80
N ALA A 6 -16.65 -6.85 7.43
CA ALA A 6 -17.37 -6.18 8.50
C ALA A 6 -17.11 -4.67 8.47
N ILE A 7 -18.12 -3.89 8.86
CA ILE A 7 -18.05 -2.44 9.00
C ILE A 7 -17.90 -2.11 10.49
N TYR A 8 -16.95 -1.24 10.83
CA TYR A 8 -16.83 -0.70 12.19
C TYR A 8 -17.42 0.70 12.22
N GLU A 9 -18.50 0.89 12.97
CA GLU A 9 -19.21 2.16 13.06
C GLU A 9 -19.69 2.41 14.49
N HIS A 10 -19.51 3.64 15.00
CA HIS A 10 -19.95 4.04 16.33
C HIS A 10 -19.52 3.10 17.48
N GLY A 11 -18.33 2.48 17.38
CA GLY A 11 -17.84 1.55 18.39
C GLY A 11 -18.32 0.10 18.25
N VAL A 12 -19.08 -0.21 17.19
CA VAL A 12 -19.67 -1.54 16.98
C VAL A 12 -19.14 -2.14 15.67
N LEU A 13 -18.64 -3.38 15.75
CA LEU A 13 -18.24 -4.17 14.58
C LEU A 13 -19.45 -4.94 14.04
N ARG A 14 -19.87 -4.64 12.81
CA ARG A 14 -21.03 -5.21 12.12
C ARG A 14 -20.58 -6.07 10.94
N PRO A 15 -20.64 -7.41 11.04
CA PRO A 15 -20.45 -8.29 9.89
C PRO A 15 -21.45 -7.97 8.77
N LEU A 16 -20.99 -8.01 7.51
CA LEU A 16 -21.90 -7.89 6.36
C LEU A 16 -22.77 -9.13 6.19
N GLU A 17 -22.26 -10.28 6.62
CA GLU A 17 -22.94 -11.57 6.58
C GLU A 17 -23.10 -12.13 8.01
N PRO A 18 -24.25 -12.77 8.33
CA PRO A 18 -24.46 -13.39 9.64
C PRO A 18 -23.40 -14.46 9.93
N LEU A 19 -22.71 -14.32 11.05
CA LEU A 19 -21.71 -15.28 11.48
C LEU A 19 -22.35 -16.32 12.41
N THR A 20 -22.40 -17.58 11.97
CA THR A 20 -22.91 -18.68 12.80
C THR A 20 -21.84 -19.12 13.79
N LEU A 21 -21.86 -18.56 15.01
CA LEU A 21 -21.00 -18.98 16.11
C LEU A 21 -21.84 -19.51 17.28
N PRO A 22 -21.33 -20.48 18.04
CA PRO A 22 -21.98 -20.92 19.27
C PRO A 22 -21.95 -19.80 20.32
N GLU A 23 -23.03 -19.72 21.11
CA GLU A 23 -23.15 -18.72 22.17
C GLU A 23 -22.01 -18.85 23.20
N ASN A 24 -21.66 -17.72 23.84
CA ASN A 24 -20.62 -17.60 24.87
C ASN A 24 -19.21 -18.03 24.46
N ARG A 25 -18.91 -18.09 23.15
CA ARG A 25 -17.56 -18.40 22.68
C ARG A 25 -16.68 -17.15 22.65
N LYS A 26 -15.48 -17.25 23.25
CA LYS A 26 -14.44 -16.24 23.09
C LYS A 26 -13.93 -16.27 21.65
N VAL A 27 -13.90 -15.10 21.01
CA VAL A 27 -13.39 -14.91 19.65
C VAL A 27 -12.21 -13.95 19.66
N THR A 28 -11.24 -14.19 18.77
CA THR A 28 -10.13 -13.27 18.51
C THR A 28 -10.33 -12.64 17.15
N ILE A 29 -10.38 -11.31 17.11
CA ILE A 29 -10.56 -10.56 15.87
C ILE A 29 -9.18 -10.14 15.37
N ARG A 30 -8.90 -10.44 14.09
CA ARG A 30 -7.71 -9.95 13.40
C ARG A 30 -8.16 -9.10 12.23
N ILE A 31 -7.82 -7.82 12.25
CA ILE A 31 -8.05 -6.91 11.13
C ILE A 31 -6.96 -7.22 10.09
N LEU A 32 -7.38 -7.65 8.90
CA LEU A 32 -6.48 -7.84 7.78
C LEU A 32 -6.42 -6.53 6.99
N PRO A 33 -5.23 -6.07 6.57
CA PRO A 33 -5.13 -4.98 5.63
C PRO A 33 -5.84 -5.41 4.35
N GLU A 34 -6.71 -4.54 3.83
CA GLU A 34 -7.27 -4.73 2.50
C GLU A 34 -6.09 -4.81 1.52
N PRO A 35 -6.01 -5.84 0.65
CA PRO A 35 -5.04 -5.81 -0.41
C PRO A 35 -5.34 -4.54 -1.18
N VAL A 36 -4.43 -3.57 -1.11
CA VAL A 36 -4.44 -2.44 -2.01
C VAL A 36 -4.33 -3.09 -3.37
N ALA A 37 -5.46 -3.27 -4.05
CA ALA A 37 -5.48 -3.32 -5.47
C ALA A 37 -4.97 -1.93 -5.86
N ASP A 38 -3.63 -1.79 -5.87
CA ASP A 38 -3.03 -0.90 -6.83
C ASP A 38 -3.73 -1.32 -8.11
N LYS A 39 -4.54 -0.41 -8.64
CA LYS A 39 -5.06 -0.54 -9.99
C LYS A 39 -3.81 -0.48 -10.84
N ASP A 40 -3.12 -1.61 -10.93
CA ASP A 40 -2.03 -1.79 -11.85
C ASP A 40 -2.63 -1.48 -13.21
N ASP A 41 -1.92 -0.63 -13.95
CA ASP A 41 -2.31 -0.31 -15.31
C ASP A 41 -2.59 -1.63 -16.04
N PRO A 42 -3.73 -1.79 -16.74
CA PRO A 42 -4.07 -3.04 -17.43
C PRO A 42 -2.95 -3.51 -18.38
N ALA A 43 -2.10 -2.59 -18.86
CA ALA A 43 -0.88 -2.93 -19.59
C ALA A 43 0.15 -3.68 -18.72
N ILE A 44 0.38 -3.22 -17.48
CA ILE A 44 1.27 -3.88 -16.51
C ILE A 44 0.76 -5.28 -16.21
N GLU A 45 -0.53 -5.45 -15.91
CA GLU A 45 -1.11 -6.77 -15.62
C GLU A 45 -0.93 -7.76 -16.79
N SER A 46 -1.10 -7.28 -18.02
CA SER A 46 -0.91 -8.10 -19.22
C SER A 46 0.54 -8.56 -19.37
N LEU A 47 1.51 -7.68 -19.07
CA LEU A 47 2.94 -8.00 -19.09
C LEU A 47 3.34 -8.98 -17.98
N VAL A 48 2.71 -8.87 -16.80
CA VAL A 48 2.92 -9.82 -15.70
C VAL A 48 2.34 -11.19 -16.05
N ARG A 49 1.11 -11.25 -16.58
CA ARG A 49 0.46 -12.50 -16.97
C ARG A 49 1.18 -13.22 -18.10
N SER A 50 1.80 -12.48 -19.03
CA SER A 50 2.62 -13.06 -20.10
C SER A 50 4.02 -13.49 -19.65
N GLY A 51 4.41 -13.22 -18.39
CA GLY A 51 5.72 -13.56 -17.85
C GLY A 51 6.85 -12.65 -18.35
N VAL A 52 6.54 -11.60 -19.12
CA VAL A 52 7.51 -10.62 -19.63
C VAL A 52 8.04 -9.75 -18.48
N LEU A 53 7.19 -9.45 -17.50
CA LEU A 53 7.54 -8.64 -16.35
C LEU A 53 7.29 -9.42 -15.05
N THR A 54 8.31 -9.59 -14.23
CA THR A 54 8.14 -10.07 -12.85
C THR A 54 8.31 -8.87 -11.93
N PRO A 55 7.23 -8.33 -11.35
CA PRO A 55 7.35 -7.19 -10.46
C PRO A 55 8.16 -7.60 -9.23
N PRO A 56 9.03 -6.71 -8.71
CA PRO A 56 9.69 -6.97 -7.44
C PRO A 56 8.62 -7.19 -6.38
N ARG A 57 8.81 -8.21 -5.52
CA ARG A 57 7.94 -8.37 -4.35
C ARG A 57 7.95 -7.05 -3.59
N ARG A 58 6.77 -6.47 -3.31
CA ARG A 58 6.65 -5.26 -2.49
C ARG A 58 7.17 -5.55 -1.09
N THR A 59 8.47 -5.37 -0.92
CA THR A 59 9.18 -5.28 0.37
C THR A 59 9.55 -3.83 0.67
N GLY A 60 9.06 -2.88 -0.14
CA GLY A 60 9.29 -1.46 0.05
C GLY A 60 8.57 -0.91 1.28
N PRO A 61 9.06 0.21 1.85
CA PRO A 61 8.44 0.85 2.99
C PRO A 61 6.98 1.21 2.70
N LEU A 62 6.17 1.27 3.76
CA LEU A 62 4.77 1.69 3.70
C LEU A 62 4.62 3.01 2.93
N PRO A 63 3.49 3.23 2.24
CA PRO A 63 3.24 4.48 1.53
C PRO A 63 3.41 5.68 2.47
N TYR A 64 4.11 6.71 1.99
CA TYR A 64 4.42 7.90 2.78
C TYR A 64 3.16 8.58 3.35
N SER A 65 3.21 8.90 4.64
CA SER A 65 2.20 9.73 5.29
C SER A 65 2.11 11.11 4.63
N LYS A 66 1.01 11.84 4.84
CA LYS A 66 0.85 13.19 4.29
C LYS A 66 1.96 14.14 4.74
N ALA A 67 2.43 14.00 5.99
CA ALA A 67 3.53 14.78 6.55
C ALA A 67 4.86 14.46 5.84
N GLN A 68 5.16 13.17 5.67
CA GLN A 68 6.38 12.74 4.95
C GLN A 68 6.37 13.19 3.49
N ARG A 69 5.21 13.16 2.82
CA ARG A 69 5.08 13.69 1.45
C ARG A 69 5.32 15.20 1.39
N ARG A 70 4.88 15.95 2.41
CA ARG A 70 5.12 17.40 2.49
C ARG A 70 6.61 17.69 2.67
N GLU A 71 7.24 17.01 3.63
CA GLU A 71 8.67 17.15 3.90
C GLU A 71 9.52 16.85 2.66
N LEU A 72 9.20 15.77 1.93
CA LEU A 72 9.88 15.42 0.69
C LEU A 72 9.69 16.50 -0.39
N ALA A 73 8.47 17.03 -0.53
CA ALA A 73 8.20 18.11 -1.49
C ALA A 73 8.99 19.39 -1.15
N ASP A 74 9.08 19.74 0.14
CA ASP A 74 9.84 20.90 0.60
C ASP A 74 11.35 20.70 0.41
N ALA A 75 11.84 19.47 0.57
CA ALA A 75 13.24 19.13 0.27
C ALA A 75 13.54 19.25 -1.23
N LEU A 76 12.67 18.73 -2.10
CA LEU A 76 12.82 18.81 -3.56
C LEU A 76 12.71 20.24 -4.08
N ALA A 77 11.87 21.08 -3.46
CA ALA A 77 11.74 22.49 -3.82
C ALA A 77 13.07 23.27 -3.71
N ARG A 78 13.99 22.83 -2.84
CA ARG A 78 15.32 23.45 -2.70
C ARG A 78 16.20 23.28 -3.94
N TYR A 79 15.87 22.31 -4.79
CA TYR A 79 16.58 21.99 -6.02
C TYR A 79 15.75 22.33 -7.27
N ALA A 80 14.75 23.22 -7.15
CA ALA A 80 13.79 23.54 -8.22
C ALA A 80 14.42 24.10 -9.51
N ASN A 81 15.68 24.54 -9.45
CA ASN A 81 16.46 25.01 -10.60
C ASN A 81 17.31 23.92 -11.28
N ARG A 82 17.25 22.67 -10.80
CA ARG A 82 17.98 21.53 -11.34
C ARG A 82 17.03 20.49 -11.89
N THR A 83 17.50 19.72 -12.86
CA THR A 83 16.75 18.59 -13.39
C THR A 83 16.81 17.40 -12.43
N LEU A 84 15.78 16.55 -12.48
CA LEU A 84 15.77 15.27 -11.75
C LEU A 84 16.99 14.40 -12.09
N SER A 85 17.43 14.44 -13.35
CA SER A 85 18.60 13.68 -13.81
C SER A 85 19.89 14.13 -13.13
N GLU A 86 20.12 15.44 -13.01
CA GLU A 86 21.31 15.98 -12.31
C GLU A 86 21.34 15.59 -10.84
N MET A 87 20.19 15.70 -10.15
CA MET A 87 20.09 15.32 -8.74
C MET A 87 20.38 13.83 -8.52
N VAL A 88 19.87 12.95 -9.39
CA VAL A 88 20.10 11.50 -9.30
C VAL A 88 21.56 11.13 -9.60
N ILE A 89 22.22 11.87 -10.48
CA ILE A 89 23.64 11.64 -10.80
C ILE A 89 24.53 12.06 -9.63
N GLU A 90 24.24 13.20 -8.99
CA GLU A 90 24.98 13.65 -7.80
C GLU A 90 24.81 12.70 -6.60
N ASP A 91 23.58 12.23 -6.35
CA ASP A 91 23.27 11.31 -5.25
C ASP A 91 23.99 9.96 -5.36
N ARG A 92 24.28 9.52 -6.59
CA ARG A 92 25.03 8.28 -6.85
C ARG A 92 26.51 8.36 -6.49
N GLY A 93 27.06 9.57 -6.31
CA GLY A 93 28.48 9.79 -6.00
C GLY A 93 29.44 9.51 -7.17
N PRO A 94 30.75 9.79 -6.98
CA PRO A 94 31.77 9.42 -7.96
C PRO A 94 31.94 7.90 -8.02
N TRP A 95 32.18 7.38 -9.23
CA TRP A 95 32.51 5.97 -9.47
C TRP A 95 33.78 5.52 -8.76
#